data_AF-A0A158FKM1-F1
#
_entry.id   AF-A0A158FKM1-F1
#
_cell.length_a   1.000
_cell.length_b   1.000
_cell.length_c   1.000
_cell.angle_alpha   90.00
_cell.angle_beta   90.00
_cell.angle_gamma   90.00
#
_symmetry.space_group_name_H-M   'P 1'
#
loop_
_entity.id
_entity.type
_entity.pdbx_description
1 polymer ?
#
loop_
_entity_poly.entity_id
_entity_poly.type
_entity_poly.pdbx_seq_one_letter_code
_entity_poly.pdbx_strand_id
1 'polypeptide(L)'
;MTALGFKPLLKAELQAPIIVTFHMLDNERFDFQRFYDGLKERGFVIYPGKLTVADSFRIGCIGRIGEREMRGALEAVRETLQTMGITDSSTQAA
;
A
#
# COMPACT_ATOMS: atom_id res chain seq x y z
N MET A 1 -5.74 1.62 -4.50
CA MET A 1 -4.27 1.71 -4.52
C MET A 1 -3.77 2.57 -5.67
N THR A 2 -4.09 2.27 -6.94
CA THR A 2 -3.66 3.10 -8.09
C THR A 2 -4.11 4.56 -8.01
N ALA A 3 -5.36 4.80 -7.60
CA ALA A 3 -5.89 6.14 -7.33
C ALA A 3 -5.21 6.87 -6.15
N LEU A 4 -4.35 6.20 -5.38
CA LEU A 4 -3.53 6.74 -4.30
C LEU A 4 -2.04 6.82 -4.70
N GLY A 5 -1.74 6.67 -6.00
CA GLY A 5 -0.38 6.80 -6.56
C GLY A 5 0.50 5.54 -6.50
N PHE A 6 0.04 4.45 -5.89
CA PHE A 6 0.80 3.18 -5.86
C PHE A 6 0.70 2.42 -7.18
N LYS A 7 1.82 1.84 -7.62
CA LYS A 7 1.88 0.93 -8.79
C LYS A 7 2.08 -0.52 -8.33
N PRO A 8 1.31 -1.49 -8.87
CA PRO A 8 1.63 -2.90 -8.69
C PRO A 8 2.99 -3.24 -9.33
N LEU A 9 3.76 -4.13 -8.70
CA LEU A 9 5.06 -4.58 -9.21
C LEU A 9 4.93 -5.47 -10.45
N LEU A 10 3.88 -6.28 -10.50
CA LEU A 10 3.60 -7.18 -11.62
C LEU A 10 2.49 -6.61 -12.49
N LYS A 11 2.60 -6.86 -13.80
CA LYS A 11 1.50 -6.62 -14.76
C LYS A 11 0.24 -7.36 -14.33
N ALA A 12 -0.92 -6.80 -14.67
CA ALA A 12 -2.21 -7.34 -14.23
C ALA A 12 -2.39 -8.81 -14.60
N GLU A 13 -1.93 -9.20 -15.79
CA GLU A 13 -2.00 -10.59 -16.28
C GLU A 13 -1.21 -11.61 -15.45
N LEU A 14 -0.24 -11.15 -14.65
CA LEU A 14 0.63 -11.99 -13.82
C LEU A 14 0.22 -12.00 -12.34
N GLN A 15 -0.79 -11.21 -11.95
CA GLN A 15 -1.21 -11.11 -10.57
C GLN A 15 -2.12 -12.28 -10.17
N ALA A 16 -1.85 -12.85 -8.99
CA ALA A 16 -2.74 -13.81 -8.36
C ALA A 16 -3.76 -13.08 -7.46
N PRO A 17 -5.01 -13.57 -7.34
CA PRO A 17 -6.06 -12.96 -6.50
C PRO A 17 -5.88 -13.30 -5.01
N ILE A 18 -4.65 -13.21 -4.50
CA ILE A 18 -4.27 -13.62 -3.14
C ILE A 18 -3.54 -12.50 -2.42
N ILE A 19 -2.52 -11.93 -3.08
CA ILE A 19 -1.65 -10.91 -2.53
C ILE A 19 -1.09 -10.08 -3.66
N VAL A 20 -1.08 -8.76 -3.48
CA VAL A 20 -0.57 -7.81 -4.47
C VAL A 20 0.66 -7.12 -3.92
N THR A 21 1.74 -7.15 -4.68
CA THR A 21 2.98 -6.41 -4.38
C THR A 21 2.92 -5.04 -5.03
N PHE A 22 3.22 -3.99 -4.26
CA PHE A 22 3.27 -2.61 -4.72
C PHE A 22 4.68 -2.04 -4.55
N HIS A 23 5.08 -1.21 -5.50
CA HIS A 23 6.25 -0.35 -5.34
C HIS A 23 6.05 0.61 -4.16
N MET A 24 7.13 0.95 -3.45
CA MET A 24 7.11 2.11 -2.56
C MET A 24 6.90 3.40 -3.36
N LEU A 25 6.35 4.42 -2.68
CA LEU A 25 6.18 5.73 -3.30
C LEU A 25 7.55 6.42 -3.40
N ASP A 26 7.84 7.02 -4.54
CA ASP A 26 8.99 7.88 -4.73
C ASP A 26 8.66 9.28 -4.18
N ASN A 27 8.69 9.40 -2.85
CA ASN A 27 8.38 10.63 -2.16
C ASN A 27 9.22 10.73 -0.88
N GLU A 28 9.90 11.85 -0.69
CA GLU A 28 10.81 12.07 0.46
C GLU A 28 10.13 11.95 1.82
N ARG A 29 8.81 12.12 1.89
CA ARG A 29 8.02 11.97 3.13
C ARG A 29 7.56 10.54 3.36
N PHE A 30 7.72 9.65 2.36
CA PHE A 30 7.30 8.27 2.46
C PHE A 30 8.33 7.43 3.21
N ASP A 31 8.06 7.22 4.50
CA ASP A 31 8.75 6.24 5.33
C ASP A 31 7.85 5.02 5.55
N PHE A 32 8.33 3.83 5.17
CA PHE A 32 7.52 2.61 5.24
C PHE A 32 7.16 2.24 6.68
N GLN A 33 8.04 2.49 7.65
CA GLN A 33 7.77 2.14 9.04
C GLN A 33 6.61 3.00 9.58
N ARG A 34 6.64 4.31 9.35
CA ARG A 34 5.55 5.23 9.69
C ARG A 34 4.25 4.87 8.97
N PHE A 35 4.33 4.47 7.70
CA PHE A 35 3.17 4.00 6.94
C PHE A 35 2.56 2.73 7.55
N TYR A 36 3.40 1.74 7.86
CA TYR A 36 2.99 0.50 8.49
C TYR A 36 2.35 0.73 9.86
N ASP A 37 2.98 1.55 10.71
CA ASP A 37 2.48 1.85 12.06
C ASP A 37 1.15 2.61 11.99
N GLY A 38 1.01 3.59 11.08
CA GLY A 38 -0.23 4.33 10.89
C GLY A 38 -1.40 3.47 10.39
N LEU A 39 -1.13 2.45 9.57
CA LEU A 39 -2.13 1.44 9.19
C LEU A 39 -2.49 0.51 10.34
N LYS A 40 -1.48 0.08 11.11
CA LYS A 40 -1.68 -0.81 12.26
C LYS A 40 -2.53 -0.15 13.34
N GLU A 41 -2.32 1.13 13.63
CA GLU A 41 -3.15 1.94 14.53
C GLU A 41 -4.61 2.01 14.08
N ARG A 42 -4.86 1.95 12.77
CA ARG A 42 -6.20 1.90 12.15
C ARG A 42 -6.76 0.49 12.00
N GLY A 43 -6.09 -0.52 12.54
CA GLY A 43 -6.53 -1.91 12.54
C GLY A 43 -6.15 -2.71 11.28
N PHE A 44 -5.25 -2.20 10.43
CA PHE A 44 -4.82 -2.87 9.21
C PHE A 44 -3.33 -3.24 9.27
N VAL A 45 -3.03 -4.53 9.17
CA VAL A 45 -1.65 -5.03 9.12
C VAL A 45 -1.32 -5.43 7.69
N ILE A 46 -0.24 -4.86 7.15
CA ILE A 46 0.29 -5.19 5.82
C ILE A 46 1.61 -5.94 5.93
N TYR A 47 2.12 -6.48 4.82
CA TYR A 47 3.37 -7.24 4.83
C TYR A 47 4.52 -6.42 4.24
N PRO A 48 5.68 -6.34 4.91
CA PRO A 48 6.89 -5.87 4.26
C PRO A 48 7.24 -6.80 3.09
N GLY A 49 7.77 -6.21 2.03
CA GLY A 49 8.20 -6.92 0.82
C GLY A 49 9.54 -6.41 0.35
N LYS A 50 10.65 -6.83 0.95
CA LYS A 50 11.96 -6.52 0.38
C LYS A 50 12.30 -7.59 -0.67
N LEU A 51 11.78 -7.42 -1.88
CA LEU A 51 12.28 -8.18 -3.03
C LEU A 51 13.63 -7.59 -3.43
N THR A 52 14.55 -8.44 -3.90
CA THR A 52 15.91 -8.03 -4.28
C THR A 52 15.96 -7.04 -5.44
N VAL A 53 14.86 -6.92 -6.19
CA VAL A 53 14.77 -6.11 -7.42
C VAL A 53 14.20 -4.72 -7.22
N ALA A 54 13.38 -4.49 -6.18
CA ALA A 54 12.76 -3.19 -5.90
C ALA A 54 12.27 -3.12 -4.46
N ASP A 55 12.38 -1.94 -3.85
CA ASP A 55 11.74 -1.68 -2.57
C ASP A 55 10.22 -1.72 -2.73
N SER A 56 9.59 -2.64 -1.99
CA SER A 56 8.17 -2.96 -2.17
C SER A 56 7.49 -3.33 -0.86
N PHE A 57 6.17 -3.43 -0.91
CA PHE A 57 5.38 -4.00 0.17
C PHE A 57 4.19 -4.76 -0.41
N ARG A 58 3.50 -5.53 0.42
CA ARG A 58 2.43 -6.42 -0.02
C ARG A 58 1.14 -6.20 0.78
N ILE A 59 0.03 -6.26 0.08
CA ILE A 59 -1.32 -6.28 0.67
C ILE A 59 -1.97 -7.61 0.29
N GLY A 60 -2.31 -8.41 1.30
CA GLY A 60 -3.06 -9.65 1.15
C GLY A 60 -4.56 -9.38 1.08
N CYS A 61 -5.28 -10.19 0.29
CA CYS A 61 -6.71 -10.05 0.05
C CYS A 61 -7.48 -11.36 0.33
N ILE A 62 -6.97 -12.21 1.22
CA ILE A 62 -7.53 -13.53 1.55
C ILE A 62 -7.97 -13.65 3.01
N GLY A 63 -8.70 -14.72 3.33
CA GLY A 63 -9.24 -14.97 4.67
C GLY A 63 -10.63 -14.38 4.82
N ARG A 64 -10.98 -13.90 6.03
CA ARG A 64 -12.29 -13.28 6.30
C ARG A 64 -12.29 -11.79 5.96
N ILE A 65 -11.88 -11.48 4.72
CA ILE A 65 -11.75 -10.13 4.18
C ILE A 65 -12.68 -10.04 2.97
N GLY A 66 -13.65 -9.13 3.03
CA GLY A 66 -14.55 -8.83 1.92
C GLY A 66 -14.39 -7.40 1.41
N GLU A 67 -15.35 -6.97 0.60
CA GLU A 67 -15.34 -5.63 0.01
C GLU A 67 -15.29 -4.52 1.06
N ARG A 68 -16.02 -4.67 2.17
CA ARG A 68 -16.05 -3.68 3.25
C ARG A 68 -14.69 -3.51 3.90
N GLU A 69 -14.02 -4.60 4.23
CA GLU A 69 -12.68 -4.58 4.83
C GLU A 69 -11.67 -3.99 3.83
N MET A 70 -11.78 -4.30 2.53
CA MET A 70 -10.91 -3.71 1.52
C MET A 70 -11.13 -2.21 1.31
N ARG A 71 -12.38 -1.73 1.36
CA ARG A 71 -12.69 -0.30 1.33
C ARG A 71 -12.14 0.42 2.56
N GLY A 72 -12.26 -0.18 3.75
CA GLY A 72 -11.67 0.33 4.98
C GLY A 72 -10.13 0.40 4.89
N ALA A 73 -9.49 -0.61 4.32
CA ALA A 73 -8.04 -0.61 4.13
C ALA A 73 -7.59 0.53 3.19
N LEU A 74 -8.33 0.78 2.10
CA LEU A 74 -8.05 1.89 1.19
C LEU A 74 -8.19 3.26 1.87
N GLU A 75 -9.20 3.43 2.73
CA GLU A 75 -9.36 4.67 3.49
C GLU A 75 -8.24 4.85 4.52
N ALA A 76 -7.88 3.79 5.24
CA ALA A 76 -6.76 3.83 6.17
C ALA A 76 -5.43 4.21 5.49
N VAL A 77 -5.19 3.71 4.27
CA VAL A 77 -4.04 4.12 3.44
C VAL A 77 -4.10 5.61 3.13
N ARG A 78 -5.26 6.11 2.69
CA ARG A 78 -5.46 7.54 2.38
C ARG A 78 -5.18 8.42 3.59
N GLU A 79 -5.80 8.14 4.72
CA GLU A 79 -5.64 8.91 5.97
C GLU A 79 -4.19 8.87 6.50
N THR A 80 -3.53 7.71 6.36
CA THR A 80 -2.14 7.55 6.77
C THR A 80 -1.22 8.39 5.89
N LEU A 81 -1.42 8.37 4.57
CA LEU A 81 -0.68 9.26 3.65
C LEU A 81 -0.90 10.74 3.97
N GLN A 82 -2.13 11.15 4.26
CA GLN A 82 -2.45 12.52 4.69
C GLN A 82 -1.72 12.89 5.99
N THR A 83 -1.70 11.99 6.97
CA THR A 83 -0.97 12.19 8.24
C THR A 83 0.55 12.30 8.01
N MET A 84 1.08 11.62 7.00
CA MET A 84 2.47 11.72 6.56
C MET A 84 2.75 12.99 5.73
N GLY A 85 1.74 13.80 5.44
CA GLY A 85 1.87 15.00 4.61
C GLY A 85 2.04 14.69 3.12
N ILE A 86 1.60 13.52 2.67
CA ILE A 86 1.60 13.09 1.27
C ILE A 86 0.18 13.27 0.73
N THR A 87 -0.01 14.27 -0.12
CA THR A 87 -1.28 14.54 -0.82
C THR A 87 -1.14 14.22 -2.31
N ASP A 88 -2.27 13.91 -2.94
CA ASP A 88 -2.43 13.23 -4.24
C ASP A 88 -1.61 13.81 -5.42
N SER A 89 -1.07 15.03 -5.34
CA SER A 89 -0.24 15.65 -6.39
C SER A 89 1.26 15.30 -6.32
N SER A 90 1.72 14.67 -5.23
CA SER A 90 3.15 14.44 -4.97
C SER A 90 3.58 12.97 -5.10
N THR A 91 2.66 12.10 -5.51
CA THR A 91 2.81 10.65 -5.36
C THR A 91 2.98 9.99 -6.73
N GLN A 92 4.22 9.70 -7.11
CA GLN A 92 4.52 8.74 -8.16
C GLN A 92 5.25 7.56 -7.53
N ALA A 93 4.87 6.34 -7.87
CA ALA A 93 5.65 5.17 -7.47
C ALA A 93 6.90 5.03 -8.35
N ALA A 94 8.02 4.67 -7.72
CA ALA A 94 9.33 4.42 -8.33
C ALA A 94 9.28 3.30 -9.38
#